data_AF-A0A963STE0-F1
#
_entry.id   AF-A0A963STE0-F1
#
_cell.length_a   1.000
_cell.length_b   1.000
_cell.length_c   1.000
_cell.angle_alpha   90.00
_cell.angle_beta   90.00
_cell.angle_gamma   90.00
#
_symmetry.space_group_name_H-M   'P 1'
#
loop_
_entity.id
_entity.type
_entity.pdbx_description
1 polymer ?
#
loop_
_entity_poly.entity_id
_entity_poly.type
_entity_poly.pdbx_seq_one_letter_code
_entity_poly.pdbx_strand_id
1 'polypeptide(L)'
;MIKVFAAFAILTVMISTASVYNLKQATYDLEEKKRDISAQILKDREAIKVLKAEMAYLSRPERLERLGRRHLALESTDTEQIAADITELTVRDNVQLVKMPVDNFQLLLPRQKPSTIVAVNNPQTRNITSLPKVEKSATQKAENRKLEQRQQESRQQSLYDRILAKLGN
;
A
#
# COMPACT_ATOMS: atom_id res chain seq x y z
N MET A 1 -56.97 -17.10 21.20
CA MET A 1 -55.97 -17.87 20.41
C MET A 1 -55.58 -17.15 19.11
N ILE A 2 -56.53 -16.70 18.28
CA ILE A 2 -56.22 -16.01 17.00
C ILE A 2 -55.30 -14.78 17.14
N LYS A 3 -55.48 -13.96 18.18
CA LYS A 3 -54.67 -12.77 18.45
C LYS A 3 -53.21 -13.08 18.76
N VAL A 4 -52.95 -14.20 19.45
CA VAL A 4 -51.59 -14.64 19.79
C VAL A 4 -50.87 -15.11 18.53
N PHE A 5 -51.58 -15.84 17.67
CA PHE A 5 -51.03 -16.28 16.38
C PHE A 5 -50.72 -15.09 15.46
N ALA A 6 -51.62 -14.11 15.39
CA ALA A 6 -51.39 -12.88 14.62
C ALA A 6 -50.20 -12.07 15.16
N ALA A 7 -50.08 -11.93 16.48
CA ALA A 7 -48.95 -11.25 17.10
C ALA A 7 -47.62 -11.97 16.80
N PHE A 8 -47.61 -13.30 16.83
CA PHE A 8 -46.43 -14.09 16.50
C PHE A 8 -46.04 -13.92 15.03
N ALA A 9 -47.01 -13.98 14.10
CA ALA A 9 -46.75 -13.78 12.68
C ALA A 9 -46.15 -12.39 12.39
N ILE A 10 -46.68 -11.33 13.03
CA ILE A 10 -46.14 -9.96 12.90
C ILE A 10 -44.71 -9.89 13.46
N LEU A 11 -44.44 -10.55 14.59
CA LEU A 11 -43.12 -10.59 15.20
C LEU A 11 -42.10 -11.25 14.25
N THR A 12 -42.43 -12.38 13.64
CA THR A 12 -41.53 -13.07 12.70
C THR A 12 -41.23 -12.21 11.48
N VAL A 13 -42.24 -11.51 10.95
CA VAL A 13 -42.07 -10.58 9.81
C VAL A 13 -41.15 -9.41 10.18
N MET A 14 -41.31 -8.85 11.38
CA MET A 14 -40.45 -7.76 11.87
C MET A 14 -39.00 -8.21 12.04
N ILE A 15 -38.77 -9.38 12.63
CA ILE A 15 -37.41 -9.94 12.79
C ILE A 15 -36.77 -10.22 11.43
N SER A 16 -37.52 -10.81 10.50
CA SER A 16 -37.04 -11.09 9.14
C SER A 16 -36.63 -9.80 8.41
N THR A 17 -37.47 -8.76 8.50
CA THR A 17 -37.21 -7.46 7.86
C THR A 17 -35.97 -6.78 8.46
N ALA A 18 -35.84 -6.81 9.79
CA ALA A 18 -34.66 -6.28 10.48
C ALA A 18 -33.37 -7.03 10.09
N SER A 19 -33.43 -8.35 9.96
CA SER A 19 -32.29 -9.18 9.55
C SER A 19 -31.81 -8.83 8.14
N VAL A 20 -32.74 -8.73 7.18
CA VAL A 20 -32.44 -8.34 5.79
C VAL A 20 -31.83 -6.94 5.72
N TYR A 21 -32.35 -5.99 6.49
CA TYR A 21 -31.85 -4.62 6.50
C TYR A 21 -30.43 -4.52 7.06
N ASN A 22 -30.11 -5.25 8.13
CA ASN A 22 -28.76 -5.28 8.71
C ASN A 22 -27.74 -5.88 7.73
N LEU A 23 -28.10 -6.96 7.03
CA LEU A 23 -27.23 -7.57 6.02
C LEU A 23 -26.94 -6.61 4.86
N LYS A 24 -27.97 -5.87 4.42
CA LYS A 24 -27.84 -4.88 3.34
C LYS A 24 -26.82 -3.79 3.66
N GLN A 25 -26.82 -3.29 4.90
CA GLN A 25 -25.85 -2.26 5.31
C GLN A 25 -24.42 -2.79 5.36
N ALA A 26 -24.21 -4.00 5.88
CA ALA A 26 -22.88 -4.60 5.92
C ALA A 26 -22.29 -4.81 4.51
N THR A 27 -23.13 -5.02 3.49
CA THR A 27 -22.67 -5.19 2.10
C THR A 27 -22.30 -3.88 1.41
N TYR A 28 -22.95 -2.76 1.73
CA TYR A 28 -22.67 -1.48 1.08
C TYR A 28 -21.27 -0.95 1.39
N ASP A 29 -20.87 -0.98 2.66
CA ASP A 29 -19.53 -0.51 3.09
C ASP A 29 -18.41 -1.34 2.43
N LEU A 30 -18.63 -2.64 2.28
CA LEU A 30 -17.67 -3.55 1.67
C LEU A 30 -17.56 -3.34 0.16
N GLU A 31 -18.69 -3.06 -0.51
CA GLU A 31 -18.73 -2.78 -1.94
C GLU A 31 -18.08 -1.43 -2.27
N GLU A 32 -18.33 -0.40 -1.46
CA GLU A 32 -17.65 0.89 -1.57
C GLU A 32 -16.14 0.74 -1.41
N LYS A 33 -15.70 0.02 -0.36
CA LYS A 33 -14.26 -0.24 -0.13
C LYS A 33 -13.63 -1.01 -1.29
N LYS A 34 -14.35 -1.98 -1.87
CA LYS A 34 -13.89 -2.73 -3.06
C LYS A 34 -13.72 -1.80 -4.25
N ARG A 35 -14.67 -0.90 -4.49
CA ARG A 35 -14.60 0.09 -5.58
C ARG A 35 -13.41 1.02 -5.40
N ASP A 36 -13.20 1.53 -4.19
CA ASP A 36 -12.11 2.45 -3.88
C ASP A 36 -10.73 1.80 -4.05
N ILE A 37 -10.55 0.58 -3.53
CA ILE A 37 -9.31 -0.19 -3.72
C ILE A 37 -9.08 -0.46 -5.21
N SER A 38 -10.12 -0.83 -5.96
CA SER A 38 -10.00 -1.09 -7.40
C SER A 38 -9.57 0.16 -8.17
N ALA A 39 -10.12 1.32 -7.82
CA ALA A 39 -9.72 2.60 -8.40
C ALA A 39 -8.27 2.96 -8.04
N GLN A 40 -7.84 2.68 -6.81
CA GLN A 40 -6.45 2.89 -6.39
C GLN A 40 -5.47 1.99 -7.15
N ILE A 41 -5.81 0.72 -7.35
CA ILE A 41 -5.01 -0.23 -8.15
C ILE A 41 -4.81 0.28 -9.58
N LEU A 42 -5.85 0.84 -10.20
CA LEU A 42 -5.74 1.36 -11.56
C LEU A 42 -4.76 2.54 -11.64
N LYS A 43 -4.86 3.49 -10.69
CA LYS A 43 -3.92 4.62 -10.59
C LYS A 43 -2.49 4.18 -10.33
N ASP A 44 -2.28 3.20 -9.44
CA ASP A 44 -0.95 2.68 -9.18
C ASP A 44 -0.35 1.97 -10.42
N ARG A 45 -1.18 1.27 -11.22
CA ARG A 45 -0.72 0.66 -12.48
C ARG A 45 -0.26 1.70 -13.49
N GLU A 46 -0.95 2.83 -13.60
CA GLU A 46 -0.53 3.94 -14.46
C GLU A 46 0.81 4.53 -13.98
N ALA A 47 0.95 4.77 -12.67
CA ALA A 47 2.20 5.27 -12.09
C ALA A 47 3.38 4.31 -12.33
N ILE A 48 3.17 3.00 -12.16
CA ILE A 48 4.20 1.98 -12.43
C ILE A 48 4.59 1.98 -13.90
N LYS A 49 3.65 2.15 -14.84
CA LYS A 49 3.97 2.22 -16.27
C LYS A 49 4.89 3.40 -16.59
N VAL A 50 4.57 4.58 -16.06
CA VAL A 50 5.41 5.78 -16.23
C VAL A 50 6.80 5.53 -15.64
N LEU A 51 6.89 5.04 -14.41
CA LEU A 51 8.17 4.77 -13.76
C LEU A 51 9.00 3.72 -14.53
N LYS A 52 8.37 2.69 -15.09
CA LYS A 52 9.06 1.72 -15.96
C LYS A 52 9.59 2.37 -17.24
N ALA A 53 8.82 3.27 -17.84
CA ALA A 53 9.28 4.01 -19.01
C ALA A 53 10.45 4.95 -18.68
N GLU A 54 10.39 5.62 -17.53
CA GLU A 54 11.49 6.44 -17.01
C GLU A 54 12.73 5.58 -16.74
N MET A 55 12.57 4.46 -16.06
CA MET A 55 13.68 3.53 -15.81
C MET A 55 14.30 3.05 -17.12
N ALA A 56 13.48 2.63 -18.09
CA ALA A 56 13.94 2.20 -19.40
C ALA A 56 14.66 3.33 -20.16
N TYR A 57 14.26 4.59 -19.96
CA TYR A 57 14.96 5.75 -20.51
C TYR A 57 16.29 6.04 -19.80
N LEU A 58 16.32 5.93 -18.47
CA LEU A 58 17.52 6.15 -17.67
C LEU A 58 18.58 5.07 -17.91
N SER A 59 18.15 3.83 -18.17
CA SER A 59 19.01 2.66 -18.38
C SER A 59 19.47 2.46 -19.83
N ARG A 60 19.22 3.41 -20.74
CA ARG A 60 19.67 3.30 -22.14
C ARG A 60 21.21 3.29 -22.20
N PRO A 61 21.84 2.29 -22.84
CA PRO A 61 23.29 2.16 -22.84
C PRO A 61 23.98 3.37 -23.47
N GLU A 62 23.44 3.93 -24.56
CA GLU A 62 24.02 5.10 -25.24
C GLU A 62 23.98 6.35 -24.35
N ARG A 63 22.92 6.49 -23.53
CA ARG A 63 22.78 7.58 -22.57
C ARG A 63 23.78 7.42 -21.42
N LEU A 64 23.91 6.21 -20.90
CA LEU A 64 24.84 5.88 -19.83
C LEU A 64 26.29 6.07 -20.30
N GLU A 65 26.64 5.64 -21.51
CA GLU A 65 27.96 5.82 -22.10
C GLU A 65 28.30 7.30 -22.25
N ARG A 66 27.37 8.10 -22.81
CA ARG A 66 27.57 9.56 -22.95
C ARG A 66 27.74 10.26 -21.59
N LEU A 67 26.98 9.84 -20.58
CA LEU A 67 27.12 10.37 -19.21
C LEU A 67 28.43 9.91 -18.56
N GLY A 68 28.81 8.64 -18.79
CA GLY A 68 30.09 8.06 -18.38
C GLY A 68 31.26 8.87 -18.93
N ARG A 69 31.32 9.09 -20.25
CA ARG A 69 32.38 9.92 -20.88
C ARG A 69 32.44 11.36 -20.34
N ARG A 70 31.30 11.92 -19.90
CA ARG A 70 31.24 13.32 -19.41
C ARG A 70 31.62 13.45 -17.94
N HIS A 71 31.23 12.49 -17.12
CA HIS A 71 31.30 12.60 -15.66
C HIS A 71 32.25 11.61 -14.99
N LEU A 72 32.67 10.56 -15.71
CA LEU A 72 33.68 9.60 -15.28
C LEU A 72 34.94 9.80 -16.14
N ALA A 73 36.11 9.75 -15.52
CA ALA A 73 37.40 9.73 -16.21
C ALA A 73 37.77 8.31 -16.69
N LEU A 74 36.78 7.54 -17.13
CA LEU A 74 36.98 6.18 -17.65
C LEU A 74 36.93 6.24 -19.18
N GLU A 75 37.95 5.65 -19.83
CA GLU A 75 37.98 5.41 -21.27
C GLU A 75 36.98 4.31 -21.65
N SER A 76 36.64 4.20 -22.95
CA SER A 76 35.81 3.10 -23.45
C SER A 76 36.45 1.77 -23.04
N THR A 77 35.66 0.84 -22.50
CA THR A 77 36.14 -0.52 -22.21
C THR A 77 36.61 -1.14 -23.51
N ASP A 78 37.88 -1.54 -23.53
CA ASP A 78 38.48 -2.19 -24.69
C ASP A 78 38.07 -3.67 -24.74
N THR A 79 38.00 -4.25 -25.94
CA THR A 79 37.55 -5.65 -26.10
C THR A 79 38.49 -6.60 -25.37
N GLU A 80 39.79 -6.29 -25.35
CA GLU A 80 40.81 -7.06 -24.65
C GLU A 80 40.66 -7.03 -23.11
N GLN A 81 39.96 -6.03 -22.54
CA GLN A 81 39.67 -5.99 -21.11
C GLN A 81 38.55 -6.96 -20.70
N ILE A 82 37.74 -7.42 -21.65
CA ILE A 82 36.61 -8.33 -21.40
C ILE A 82 37.09 -9.78 -21.48
N ALA A 83 37.82 -10.13 -22.53
CA ALA A 83 38.51 -11.40 -22.70
C ALA A 83 39.57 -11.22 -23.80
N ALA A 84 40.81 -11.67 -23.54
CA ALA A 84 41.88 -11.58 -24.54
C ALA A 84 41.72 -12.65 -25.64
N ASP A 85 41.14 -13.80 -25.29
CA ASP A 85 40.86 -14.90 -26.21
C ASP A 85 39.60 -15.67 -25.78
N ILE A 86 38.92 -16.32 -26.73
CA ILE A 86 37.72 -17.13 -26.49
C ILE A 86 38.00 -18.31 -25.54
N THR A 87 39.26 -18.73 -25.47
CA THR A 87 39.75 -19.82 -24.61
C THR A 87 39.78 -19.44 -23.12
N GLU A 88 39.80 -18.13 -22.79
CA GLU A 88 39.71 -17.65 -21.40
C GLU A 88 38.28 -17.69 -20.84
N LEU A 89 37.28 -17.73 -21.73
CA LEU A 89 35.89 -17.83 -21.31
C LEU A 89 35.63 -19.24 -20.80
N THR A 90 35.37 -19.36 -19.50
CA THR A 90 34.98 -20.65 -18.91
C THR A 90 33.65 -21.11 -19.53
N VAL A 91 33.68 -22.25 -20.22
CA VAL A 91 32.44 -22.93 -20.63
C VAL A 91 31.73 -23.38 -19.36
N ARG A 92 30.46 -22.98 -19.21
CA ARG A 92 29.61 -23.49 -18.14
C ARG A 92 29.16 -24.91 -18.51
N ASP A 93 29.94 -25.91 -18.12
CA ASP A 93 29.64 -27.33 -18.37
C ASP A 93 28.38 -27.78 -17.62
N ASN A 94 28.12 -27.15 -16.48
CA ASN A 94 27.02 -27.44 -15.58
C ASN A 94 26.02 -26.27 -15.55
N VAL A 95 25.38 -26.00 -16.70
CA VAL A 95 24.12 -25.27 -16.68
C VAL A 95 23.11 -26.14 -15.93
N GLN A 96 23.12 -26.07 -14.60
CA GLN A 96 21.93 -26.35 -13.82
C GLN A 96 20.92 -25.34 -14.34
N LEU A 97 20.05 -25.78 -15.27
CA LEU A 97 18.76 -25.15 -15.41
C LEU A 97 18.23 -25.17 -13.99
N VAL A 98 18.27 -24.01 -13.36
CA VAL A 98 17.67 -23.82 -12.07
C VAL A 98 16.18 -24.05 -12.35
N LYS A 99 15.76 -25.31 -12.22
CA LYS A 99 14.39 -25.71 -11.93
C LYS A 99 14.12 -25.19 -10.52
N MET A 100 14.18 -23.87 -10.35
CA MET A 100 13.28 -23.26 -9.40
C MET A 100 11.91 -23.78 -9.86
N PRO A 101 11.16 -24.46 -8.97
CA PRO A 101 9.76 -24.66 -9.25
C PRO A 101 9.24 -23.27 -9.62
N VAL A 102 8.65 -23.15 -10.80
CA VAL A 102 7.95 -21.92 -11.19
C VAL A 102 6.87 -21.59 -10.15
N ASP A 103 6.59 -22.51 -9.22
CA ASP A 103 5.66 -22.41 -8.12
C ASP A 103 6.26 -21.86 -6.81
N ASN A 104 7.59 -21.71 -6.69
CA ASN A 104 8.23 -21.16 -5.49
C ASN A 104 8.55 -19.66 -5.62
N PHE A 105 7.83 -18.94 -6.49
CA PHE A 105 7.62 -17.52 -6.23
C PHE A 105 6.87 -17.47 -4.90
N GLN A 106 7.47 -16.86 -3.87
CA GLN A 106 6.68 -16.42 -2.74
C GLN A 106 5.55 -15.59 -3.34
N LEU A 107 4.32 -16.12 -3.35
CA LEU A 107 3.16 -15.34 -3.74
C LEU A 107 3.21 -14.15 -2.81
N LEU A 108 3.62 -13.00 -3.35
CA LEU A 108 3.66 -11.77 -2.60
C LEU A 108 2.19 -11.46 -2.35
N LEU A 109 1.73 -11.88 -1.18
CA LEU A 109 0.43 -11.48 -0.67
C LEU A 109 0.37 -9.95 -0.80
N PRO A 110 -0.79 -9.39 -1.17
CA PRO A 110 -0.92 -7.95 -1.33
C PRO A 110 -0.38 -7.22 -0.09
N ARG A 111 0.84 -6.67 -0.19
CA ARG A 111 1.46 -5.90 0.89
C ARG A 111 0.90 -4.50 0.81
N GLN A 112 0.55 -3.93 1.96
CA GLN A 112 0.20 -2.52 2.03
C GLN A 112 1.43 -1.69 1.64
N LYS A 113 1.21 -0.70 0.76
CA LYS A 113 2.26 0.22 0.33
C LYS A 113 2.86 0.90 1.57
N PRO A 114 4.19 0.98 1.69
CA PRO A 114 4.82 1.68 2.82
C PRO A 114 4.27 3.10 2.90
N SER A 115 3.92 3.54 4.12
CA SER A 115 3.37 4.87 4.34
C SER A 115 4.42 5.93 4.01
N THR A 116 4.03 6.92 3.21
CA THR A 116 4.92 8.00 2.74
C THR A 116 5.56 8.78 3.89
N ILE A 117 4.95 8.77 5.08
CA ILE A 117 5.46 9.45 6.29
C ILE A 117 6.77 8.81 6.80
N VAL A 118 6.95 7.50 6.64
CA VAL A 118 8.20 6.83 7.06
C VAL A 118 9.33 7.10 6.04
N ALA A 119 9.00 7.29 4.76
CA ALA A 119 9.99 7.55 3.70
C ALA A 119 10.60 8.96 3.74
N VAL A 120 9.90 9.95 4.31
CA VAL A 120 10.38 11.34 4.44
C VAL A 120 11.44 11.48 5.53
N ASN A 121 11.43 10.62 6.55
CA ASN A 121 12.32 10.72 7.70
C ASN A 121 13.62 9.90 7.56
N ASN A 122 13.79 9.16 6.46
CA ASN A 122 15.03 8.44 6.20
C ASN A 122 16.06 9.40 5.55
N PRO A 123 17.22 9.65 6.18
CA PRO A 123 18.24 10.55 5.61
C PRO A 123 18.80 10.08 4.26
N GLN A 124 18.63 8.80 3.91
CA GLN A 124 19.07 8.21 2.65
C GLN A 124 18.22 8.62 1.42
N THR A 125 16.98 9.09 1.60
CA THR A 125 16.05 9.45 0.48
C THR A 125 16.05 10.93 0.10
N ARG A 126 16.88 11.77 0.73
CA ARG A 126 16.87 13.24 0.54
C ARG A 126 17.25 13.74 -0.86
N ASN A 127 17.81 12.90 -1.74
CA ASN A 127 18.33 13.37 -3.02
C ASN A 127 17.39 13.21 -4.22
N ILE A 128 16.16 12.69 -4.03
CA ILE A 128 15.17 12.60 -5.13
C ILE A 128 14.25 13.82 -5.05
N THR A 129 14.76 14.97 -5.49
CA THR A 129 13.98 16.21 -5.59
C THR A 129 13.09 16.17 -6.82
N SER A 130 11.78 16.36 -6.58
CA SER A 130 10.71 16.90 -7.45
C SER A 130 9.49 15.99 -7.65
N LEU A 131 8.76 15.74 -6.56
CA LEU A 131 7.32 15.50 -6.65
C LEU A 131 6.60 16.86 -6.52
N PRO A 132 5.67 17.23 -7.42
CA PRO A 132 4.89 18.44 -7.26
C PRO A 132 4.07 18.35 -5.96
N LYS A 133 4.28 19.33 -5.08
CA LYS A 133 3.60 19.47 -3.79
C LYS A 133 2.13 19.80 -4.05
N VAL A 134 1.27 18.77 -4.06
CA VAL A 134 -0.19 18.97 -4.02
C VAL A 134 -0.54 19.42 -2.60
N GLU A 135 -0.84 20.71 -2.50
CA GLU A 135 -1.24 21.43 -1.32
C GLU A 135 -2.54 20.86 -0.72
N LYS A 136 -2.44 20.03 0.32
CA LYS A 136 -3.58 19.49 1.09
C LYS A 136 -3.85 20.32 2.36
N SER A 137 -3.91 21.65 2.25
CA SER A 137 -3.99 22.55 3.41
C SER A 137 -5.38 22.70 4.04
N ALA A 138 -6.47 22.28 3.40
CA ALA A 138 -7.82 22.59 3.88
C ALA A 138 -8.50 21.47 4.70
N THR A 139 -8.19 20.20 4.44
CA THR A 139 -9.00 19.09 4.97
C THR A 139 -8.49 18.53 6.29
N GLN A 140 -7.19 18.61 6.57
CA GLN A 140 -6.59 18.02 7.79
C GLN A 140 -6.86 18.86 9.05
N LYS A 141 -7.03 20.19 8.91
CA LYS A 141 -7.31 21.08 10.05
C LYS A 141 -8.73 20.89 10.60
N ALA A 142 -9.67 20.44 9.77
CA ALA A 142 -11.06 20.17 10.16
C ALA A 142 -11.22 18.81 10.85
N GLU A 143 -10.41 17.82 10.47
CA GLU A 143 -10.44 16.47 11.07
C GLU A 143 -9.78 16.46 12.45
N ASN A 144 -8.66 17.19 12.63
CA ASN A 144 -7.98 17.29 13.93
C ASN A 144 -8.82 18.01 14.99
N ARG A 145 -9.62 19.03 14.62
CA ARG A 145 -10.56 19.69 15.56
C ARG A 145 -11.69 18.78 16.02
N LYS A 146 -12.15 17.87 15.17
CA LYS A 146 -13.19 16.89 15.53
C LYS A 146 -12.64 15.77 16.42
N LEU A 147 -11.37 15.42 16.28
CA LEU A 147 -10.69 14.45 17.13
C LEU A 147 -10.44 15.00 18.54
N GLU A 148 -10.08 16.29 18.67
CA GLU A 148 -9.93 16.96 19.97
C GLU A 148 -11.27 17.07 20.73
N GLN A 149 -12.37 17.33 20.02
CA GLN A 149 -13.71 17.37 20.61
C GLN A 149 -14.19 15.98 21.08
N ARG A 150 -13.90 14.91 20.32
CA ARG A 150 -14.22 13.52 20.73
C ARG A 150 -13.38 13.05 21.93
N GLN A 151 -12.15 13.54 22.09
CA GLN A 151 -11.31 13.24 23.26
C GLN A 151 -11.75 13.98 24.53
N GLN A 152 -12.42 15.14 24.41
CA GLN A 152 -12.99 15.84 25.55
C GLN A 152 -14.28 15.19 26.06
N GLU A 153 -15.11 14.64 25.17
CA GLU A 153 -16.32 13.89 25.54
C GLU A 153 -16.01 12.54 26.22
N SER A 154 -14.96 11.84 25.78
CA SER A 154 -14.56 10.56 26.38
C SER A 154 -13.93 10.69 27.78
N ARG A 155 -13.51 11.90 28.17
CA ARG A 155 -13.01 12.19 29.52
C ARG A 155 -14.12 12.23 30.58
N GLN A 156 -15.39 12.28 30.19
CA GLN A 156 -16.52 12.36 31.11
C GLN A 156 -17.16 11.01 31.48
N GLN A 157 -16.76 9.90 30.85
CA GLN A 157 -17.40 8.61 31.11
C GLN A 157 -16.41 7.52 31.47
N SER A 158 -15.95 7.56 32.72
CA SER A 158 -15.54 6.34 33.40
C SER A 158 -16.01 6.42 34.84
N LEU A 159 -17.29 6.13 35.05
CA LEU A 159 -17.84 5.84 36.39
C LEU A 159 -17.10 4.65 37.02
N TYR A 160 -16.56 3.74 36.20
CA TYR A 160 -15.75 2.60 36.61
C TYR A 160 -14.45 3.02 37.32
N ASP A 161 -13.71 4.01 36.81
CA ASP A 161 -12.48 4.50 37.47
C ASP A 161 -12.78 5.15 38.82
N ARG A 162 -13.93 5.82 38.92
CA ARG A 162 -14.37 6.48 40.16
C ARG A 162 -14.80 5.47 41.23
N ILE A 163 -15.34 4.31 40.82
CA ILE A 163 -15.68 3.21 41.71
C ILE A 163 -14.39 2.48 42.16
N LEU A 164 -13.46 2.21 41.24
CA LEU A 164 -12.19 1.55 41.58
C LEU A 164 -11.35 2.36 42.59
N ALA A 165 -11.29 3.69 42.44
CA ALA A 165 -10.58 4.55 43.39
C ALA A 165 -11.22 4.59 44.79
N LYS A 166 -12.52 4.27 44.92
CA LYS A 166 -13.25 4.29 46.20
C LYS A 166 -13.23 2.93 46.93
N LEU A 167 -12.93 1.84 46.23
CA LEU A 167 -12.74 0.51 46.82
C LEU A 167 -11.28 0.21 47.18
N GLY A 168 -10.33 1.07 46.80
CA GLY A 168 -8.90 0.89 46.99
C GLY A 168 -8.27 1.70 48.12
N ASN A 169 -9.00 2.02 49.19
CA ASN A 169 -8.44 2.59 50.43
C ASN A 169 -9.27 2.21 51.66
#